data_AF-A0A3C0V9C0-F1
#
_entry.id   AF-A0A3C0V9C0-F1
#
_cell.length_a   1.000
_cell.length_b   1.000
_cell.length_c   1.000
_cell.angle_alpha   90.00
_cell.angle_beta   90.00
_cell.angle_gamma   90.00
#
_symmetry.space_group_name_H-M   'P 1'
#
loop_
_entity.id
_entity.type
_entity.pdbx_description
1 polymer ?
#
loop_
_entity_poly.entity_id
_entity_poly.type
_entity_poly.pdbx_seq_one_letter_code
_entity_poly.pdbx_strand_id
1 'polypeptide(L)'
;MPGREAGKDYPRQFKGNAMAALFRHRRTFVDFVDAFIDLRGARGALRFDRAEMLPQGFVTEKLRAGARDVLWQVPVEDCGTFAVFLIEHQSAVDFSMPMRMQLYKHRIWQDQRAAVSARIRCAEGFRWPLVIPIVFYTGAAPWSGPVRLADILAHGGDFEELSAAMEFLLVDVGCLSDTQVMAPGNFARAIVRLIRAMSFRDTEAEFFAAFDALRGRATITFRFGPLDYVRFGRDD
;
A
#
# COMPACT_ATOMS: atom_id res chain seq x y z
N MET A 1 -20.45 -17.46 -30.86
CA MET A 1 -20.27 -16.01 -30.68
C MET A 1 -21.42 -15.45 -29.87
N PRO A 2 -21.22 -15.13 -28.59
CA PRO A 2 -21.96 -14.04 -27.97
C PRO A 2 -21.00 -13.11 -27.22
N GLY A 3 -20.76 -11.95 -27.81
CA GLY A 3 -20.33 -10.76 -27.08
C GLY A 3 -21.49 -9.77 -27.08
N ARG A 4 -21.79 -9.20 -25.92
CA ARG A 4 -22.24 -7.81 -25.67
C ARG A 4 -22.67 -7.73 -24.20
N GLU A 5 -22.19 -6.69 -23.52
CA GLU A 5 -22.36 -6.37 -22.08
C GLU A 5 -21.30 -6.95 -21.10
N ALA A 6 -20.02 -6.90 -21.45
CA ALA A 6 -19.03 -6.63 -20.40
C ALA A 6 -19.23 -5.18 -19.93
N GLY A 7 -19.95 -4.99 -18.81
CA GLY A 7 -20.31 -3.67 -18.28
C GLY A 7 -19.10 -2.76 -18.05
N LYS A 8 -19.28 -1.45 -18.25
CA LYS A 8 -18.24 -0.40 -18.13
C LYS A 8 -17.48 -0.40 -16.78
N ASP A 9 -17.97 -1.09 -15.76
CA ASP A 9 -17.36 -1.22 -14.43
C ASP A 9 -16.31 -2.34 -14.31
N TYR A 10 -16.19 -3.20 -15.32
CA TYR A 10 -15.32 -4.36 -15.27
C TYR A 10 -13.82 -4.03 -15.06
N PRO A 11 -13.20 -3.06 -15.79
CA PRO A 11 -11.80 -2.67 -15.54
C PRO A 11 -11.58 -2.09 -14.15
N ARG A 12 -12.56 -1.37 -13.61
CA ARG A 12 -12.51 -0.76 -12.27
C ARG A 12 -12.53 -1.83 -11.17
N GLN A 13 -13.43 -2.81 -11.30
CA GLN A 13 -13.52 -3.92 -10.37
C GLN A 13 -12.25 -4.78 -10.39
N PHE A 14 -11.69 -5.01 -11.58
CA PHE A 14 -10.43 -5.74 -11.73
C PHE A 14 -9.27 -5.03 -11.02
N LYS A 15 -9.09 -3.72 -11.26
CA LYS A 15 -8.05 -2.93 -10.59
C LYS A 15 -8.20 -2.99 -9.07
N GLY A 16 -9.44 -2.94 -8.55
CA GLY A 16 -9.72 -3.14 -7.13
C GLY A 16 -9.29 -4.52 -6.61
N ASN A 17 -9.56 -5.59 -7.34
CA ASN A 17 -9.14 -6.95 -6.98
C ASN A 17 -7.61 -7.11 -7.01
N ALA A 18 -6.92 -6.50 -7.98
CA ALA A 18 -5.47 -6.49 -8.03
C ALA A 18 -4.86 -5.76 -6.82
N MET A 19 -5.41 -4.62 -6.41
CA MET A 19 -4.98 -3.94 -5.18
C MET A 19 -5.22 -4.81 -3.93
N ALA A 20 -6.38 -5.48 -3.85
CA ALA A 20 -6.67 -6.38 -2.75
C ALA A 20 -5.67 -7.55 -2.70
N ALA A 21 -5.37 -8.17 -3.84
CA ALA A 21 -4.37 -9.22 -3.95
C ALA A 21 -2.96 -8.74 -3.54
N LEU A 22 -2.59 -7.51 -3.90
CA LEU A 22 -1.29 -6.93 -3.60
C LEU A 22 -1.11 -6.61 -2.12
N PHE A 23 -2.13 -6.01 -1.49
CA PHE A 23 -1.96 -5.42 -0.16
C PHE A 23 -2.64 -6.16 0.98
N ARG A 24 -3.58 -7.09 0.72
CA ARG A 24 -4.36 -7.75 1.80
C ARG A 24 -3.90 -9.14 2.19
N HIS A 25 -2.80 -9.62 1.61
CA HIS A 25 -2.18 -10.88 1.98
C HIS A 25 -0.74 -10.64 2.45
N ARG A 26 -0.35 -11.28 3.56
CA ARG A 26 0.97 -11.06 4.19
C ARG A 26 2.10 -11.27 3.18
N ARG A 27 2.06 -12.40 2.46
CA ARG A 27 3.07 -12.75 1.47
C ARG A 27 3.25 -11.66 0.41
N THR A 28 2.17 -11.14 -0.16
CA THR A 28 2.23 -10.15 -1.24
C THR A 28 2.57 -8.76 -0.73
N PHE A 29 2.16 -8.42 0.49
CA PHE A 29 2.62 -7.23 1.19
C PHE A 29 4.13 -7.25 1.44
N VAL A 30 4.67 -8.37 1.96
CA VAL A 30 6.12 -8.52 2.19
C VAL A 30 6.89 -8.43 0.88
N ASP A 31 6.43 -9.17 -0.15
CA ASP A 31 7.01 -9.10 -1.49
C ASP A 31 7.00 -7.66 -2.04
N PHE A 32 5.94 -6.90 -1.79
CA PHE A 32 5.81 -5.50 -2.21
C PHE A 32 6.81 -4.61 -1.51
N VAL A 33 6.92 -4.72 -0.18
CA VAL A 33 7.89 -3.94 0.61
C VAL A 33 9.31 -4.26 0.15
N ASP A 34 9.66 -5.54 0.00
CA ASP A 34 10.99 -5.97 -0.43
C ASP A 34 11.35 -5.53 -1.85
N ALA A 35 10.35 -5.35 -2.71
CA ALA A 35 10.56 -4.98 -4.10
C ALA A 35 10.63 -3.46 -4.33
N PHE A 36 9.83 -2.67 -3.61
CA PHE A 36 9.52 -1.29 -3.99
C PHE A 36 9.74 -0.26 -2.90
N ILE A 37 9.99 -0.68 -1.65
CA ILE A 37 10.08 0.24 -0.52
C ILE A 37 11.51 0.26 0.01
N ASP A 38 12.17 1.42 -0.10
CA ASP A 38 13.44 1.65 0.58
C ASP A 38 13.19 1.96 2.07
N LEU A 39 13.45 0.97 2.91
CA LEU A 39 13.34 1.10 4.36
C LEU A 39 14.58 1.74 5.01
N ARG A 40 15.50 2.34 4.23
CA ARG A 40 16.67 3.07 4.73
C ARG A 40 17.52 2.23 5.70
N GLY A 41 17.65 0.93 5.40
CA GLY A 41 18.36 -0.05 6.23
C GLY A 41 17.55 -0.69 7.36
N ALA A 42 16.32 -0.25 7.64
CA ALA A 42 15.51 -0.77 8.75
C ALA A 42 14.91 -2.18 8.52
N ARG A 43 15.05 -2.74 7.31
CA ARG A 43 14.42 -4.02 6.94
C ARG A 43 14.80 -5.19 7.85
N GLY A 44 16.05 -5.24 8.32
CA GLY A 44 16.56 -6.32 9.18
C GLY A 44 15.92 -6.34 10.57
N ALA A 45 15.54 -5.17 11.09
CA ALA A 45 14.92 -5.05 12.42
C ALA A 45 13.42 -5.36 12.42
N LEU A 46 12.82 -5.66 11.27
CA LEU A 46 11.36 -5.84 11.12
C LEU A 46 11.01 -7.32 10.88
N ARG A 47 10.12 -7.85 11.72
CA ARG A 47 9.68 -9.25 11.71
C ARG A 47 8.47 -9.45 10.82
N PHE A 48 8.70 -9.41 9.52
CA PHE A 48 7.67 -9.59 8.49
C PHE A 48 7.02 -11.00 8.49
N ASP A 49 7.70 -12.00 9.06
CA ASP A 49 7.12 -13.32 9.34
C ASP A 49 5.90 -13.25 10.27
N ARG A 50 5.85 -12.21 11.12
CA ARG A 50 4.79 -11.93 12.09
C ARG A 50 3.97 -10.68 11.75
N ALA A 51 3.99 -10.25 10.49
CA ALA A 51 3.19 -9.12 10.06
C ALA A 51 1.69 -9.44 10.12
N GLU A 52 0.90 -8.52 10.67
CA GLU A 52 -0.55 -8.64 10.82
C GLU A 52 -1.28 -7.46 10.19
N MET A 53 -2.33 -7.74 9.42
CA MET A 53 -3.15 -6.69 8.83
C MET A 53 -4.14 -6.17 9.89
N LEU A 54 -4.19 -4.85 10.10
CA LEU A 54 -5.15 -4.25 11.01
C LEU A 54 -6.55 -4.20 10.36
N PRO A 55 -7.64 -4.39 11.13
CA PRO A 55 -9.00 -4.36 10.59
C PRO A 55 -9.34 -3.03 9.89
N GLN A 56 -10.15 -3.11 8.83
CA GLN A 56 -10.71 -1.89 8.22
C GLN A 56 -11.55 -1.13 9.25
N GLY A 57 -11.22 0.15 9.46
CA GLY A 57 -11.87 0.99 10.46
C GLY A 57 -11.15 1.08 11.81
N PHE A 58 -9.93 0.54 11.92
CA PHE A 58 -9.02 0.82 13.04
C PHE A 58 -8.84 2.34 13.23
N VAL A 59 -8.71 3.07 12.11
CA VAL A 59 -8.84 4.53 12.03
C VAL A 59 -10.33 4.87 11.96
N THR A 60 -10.77 5.67 12.93
CA THR A 60 -12.19 5.84 13.27
C THR A 60 -13.06 6.43 12.15
N GLU A 61 -14.37 6.20 12.29
CA GLU A 61 -15.47 6.34 11.34
C GLU A 61 -15.56 7.61 10.47
N LYS A 62 -14.92 8.73 10.85
CA LYS A 62 -15.00 10.01 10.14
C LYS A 62 -14.03 10.20 8.96
N LEU A 63 -13.14 9.26 8.70
CA LEU A 63 -12.32 9.21 7.48
C LEU A 63 -12.82 8.15 6.46
N ARG A 64 -13.94 7.47 6.75
CA ARG A 64 -14.46 6.35 5.94
C ARG A 64 -14.99 6.73 4.55
N ALA A 65 -14.93 8.00 4.16
CA ALA A 65 -15.23 8.42 2.79
C ALA A 65 -14.04 8.12 1.84
N GLY A 66 -13.61 6.85 1.80
CA GLY A 66 -12.48 6.40 1.00
C GLY A 66 -11.79 5.16 1.57
N ALA A 67 -12.48 4.03 1.69
CA ALA A 67 -11.96 2.76 2.21
C ALA A 67 -10.89 2.09 1.29
N ARG A 68 -9.81 2.80 0.97
CA ARG A 68 -8.69 2.35 0.12
C ARG A 68 -7.41 2.09 0.91
N ASP A 69 -7.31 2.65 2.11
CA ASP A 69 -6.15 2.50 2.98
C ASP A 69 -6.00 1.05 3.50
N VAL A 70 -4.77 0.56 3.51
CA VAL A 70 -4.37 -0.73 4.09
C VAL A 70 -3.34 -0.49 5.18
N LEU A 71 -3.55 -1.13 6.34
CA LEU A 71 -2.68 -1.02 7.50
C LEU A 71 -2.08 -2.38 7.83
N TRP A 72 -0.76 -2.44 7.92
CA TRP A 72 -0.02 -3.61 8.43
C TRP A 72 0.77 -3.23 9.67
N GLN A 73 0.68 -4.04 10.70
CA GLN A 73 1.52 -3.99 11.87
C GLN A 73 2.63 -5.03 11.72
N VAL A 74 3.89 -4.61 11.89
CA VAL A 74 5.06 -5.47 11.79
C VAL A 74 5.87 -5.32 13.07
N PRO A 75 6.07 -6.38 13.87
CA PRO A 75 6.88 -6.29 15.08
C PRO A 75 8.31 -5.84 14.77
N VAL A 76 8.86 -5.01 15.64
CA VAL A 76 10.27 -4.60 15.60
C VAL A 76 11.04 -5.49 16.57
N GLU A 77 12.19 -5.98 16.14
CA GLU A 77 13.05 -6.85 16.93
C GLU A 77 13.51 -6.16 18.23
N ASP A 78 13.60 -6.94 19.30
CA ASP A 78 14.21 -6.56 20.59
C ASP A 78 13.67 -5.32 21.33
N CYS A 79 12.53 -4.76 20.92
CA CYS A 79 11.98 -3.54 21.55
C CYS A 79 10.49 -3.60 21.89
N GLY A 80 9.84 -4.76 21.74
CA GLY A 80 8.44 -4.97 22.17
C GLY A 80 7.42 -4.02 21.52
N THR A 81 7.80 -3.36 20.43
CA THR A 81 6.98 -2.44 19.66
C THR A 81 6.82 -2.93 18.24
N PHE A 82 6.14 -2.14 17.42
CA PHE A 82 5.81 -2.46 16.04
C PHE A 82 5.93 -1.22 15.16
N ALA A 83 6.22 -1.45 13.88
CA ALA A 83 6.03 -0.46 12.83
C ALA A 83 4.63 -0.66 12.22
N VAL A 84 3.96 0.44 11.86
CA VAL A 84 2.69 0.43 11.15
C VAL A 84 2.94 0.92 9.72
N PHE A 85 2.73 0.07 8.74
CA PHE A 85 2.75 0.43 7.33
C PHE A 85 1.36 0.91 6.93
N LEU A 86 1.27 2.16 6.49
CA LEU A 86 0.06 2.80 6.01
C LEU A 86 0.17 2.95 4.50
N ILE A 87 -0.61 2.18 3.75
CA ILE A 87 -0.60 2.19 2.29
C ILE A 87 -1.88 2.84 1.79
N GLU A 88 -1.74 3.93 1.04
CA GLU A 88 -2.85 4.66 0.43
C GLU A 88 -2.73 4.62 -1.10
N HIS A 89 -3.85 4.35 -1.78
CA HIS A 89 -3.90 4.30 -3.24
C HIS A 89 -4.37 5.62 -3.85
N GLN A 90 -3.56 6.20 -4.74
CA GLN A 90 -3.92 7.39 -5.51
C GLN A 90 -3.93 7.12 -7.02
N SER A 91 -4.96 7.64 -7.70
CA SER A 91 -5.09 7.62 -9.17
C SER A 91 -5.02 9.02 -9.79
N ALA A 92 -4.94 10.06 -8.96
CA ALA A 92 -4.77 11.45 -9.35
C ALA A 92 -3.74 12.07 -8.41
N VAL A 93 -3.03 13.10 -8.88
CA VAL A 93 -2.13 13.87 -8.02
C VAL A 93 -2.99 14.69 -7.06
N ASP A 94 -2.67 14.59 -5.77
CA ASP A 94 -3.26 15.41 -4.71
C ASP A 94 -2.14 16.18 -4.03
N PHE A 95 -2.10 17.50 -4.24
CA PHE A 95 -1.07 18.36 -3.67
C PHE A 95 -1.15 18.45 -2.14
N SER A 96 -2.28 18.05 -1.54
CA SER A 96 -2.45 17.96 -0.09
C SER A 96 -2.09 16.59 0.49
N MET A 97 -1.58 15.64 -0.32
CA MET A 97 -1.19 14.31 0.16
C MET A 97 -0.32 14.31 1.41
N PRO A 98 0.70 15.19 1.53
CA PRO A 98 1.49 15.22 2.76
C PRO A 98 0.64 15.51 4.00
N MET A 99 -0.28 16.49 3.94
CA MET A 99 -1.20 16.79 5.03
C MET A 99 -2.06 15.58 5.39
N ARG A 100 -2.61 14.91 4.38
CA ARG A 100 -3.45 13.72 4.56
C ARG A 100 -2.69 12.57 5.23
N MET A 101 -1.47 12.30 4.80
CA MET A 101 -0.60 11.29 5.45
C MET A 101 -0.31 11.65 6.91
N GLN A 102 -0.02 12.92 7.21
CA GLN A 102 0.22 13.35 8.57
C GLN A 102 -1.03 13.20 9.46
N LEU A 103 -2.23 13.50 8.95
CA LEU A 103 -3.49 13.29 9.68
C LEU A 103 -3.71 11.81 9.99
N TYR A 104 -3.43 10.91 9.04
CA TYR A 104 -3.56 9.47 9.25
C TYR A 104 -2.61 8.95 10.33
N LYS A 105 -1.34 9.39 10.32
CA LYS A 105 -0.36 9.05 11.37
C LYS A 105 -0.85 9.45 12.75
N HIS A 106 -1.30 10.70 12.90
CA HIS A 106 -1.84 11.16 14.18
C HIS A 106 -3.04 10.35 14.63
N ARG A 107 -3.92 9.92 13.71
CA ARG A 107 -5.08 9.12 14.08
C ARG A 107 -4.69 7.74 14.59
N ILE A 108 -3.76 7.07 13.89
CA ILE A 108 -3.21 5.79 14.33
C ILE A 108 -2.61 5.91 15.74
N TRP A 109 -1.84 6.97 16.01
CA TRP A 109 -1.30 7.21 17.34
C TRP A 109 -2.37 7.52 18.40
N GLN A 110 -3.45 8.23 18.04
CA GLN A 110 -4.57 8.47 18.95
C GLN A 110 -5.25 7.16 19.36
N ASP A 111 -5.51 6.27 18.39
CA ASP A 111 -6.15 4.98 18.65
C ASP A 111 -5.24 4.08 19.51
N GLN A 112 -3.93 4.06 19.25
CA GLN A 112 -2.94 3.39 20.08
C GLN A 112 -2.85 3.97 21.50
N ARG A 113 -2.90 5.30 21.61
CA ARG A 113 -2.88 5.98 22.91
C ARG A 113 -4.10 5.63 23.76
N ALA A 114 -5.26 5.39 23.12
CA ALA A 114 -6.45 4.92 23.81
C ALA A 114 -6.32 3.45 24.27
N ALA A 115 -5.62 2.62 23.50
CA ALA A 115 -5.42 1.20 23.80
C ALA A 115 -4.33 0.93 24.87
N VAL A 116 -3.38 1.84 25.07
CA VAL A 116 -2.26 1.68 26.02
C VAL A 116 -2.51 2.47 27.30
N SER A 117 -2.31 1.84 28.48
CA SER A 117 -2.52 2.51 29.77
C SER A 117 -1.60 3.72 29.99
N ALA A 118 -2.04 4.66 30.85
CA ALA A 118 -1.25 5.84 31.21
C ALA A 118 0.12 5.48 31.79
N ARG A 119 0.16 4.45 32.64
CA ARG A 119 1.37 3.96 33.27
C ARG A 119 2.42 3.50 32.24
N ILE A 120 2.00 2.79 31.20
CA ILE A 120 2.91 2.28 30.17
C ILE A 120 3.43 3.43 29.30
N ARG A 121 2.54 4.30 28.79
CA ARG A 121 2.94 5.38 27.88
C ARG A 121 3.72 6.52 28.55
N CYS A 122 3.68 6.61 29.87
CA CYS A 122 4.49 7.55 30.66
C CYS A 122 5.78 6.93 31.22
N ALA A 123 6.05 5.65 30.96
CA ALA A 123 7.29 5.01 31.38
C ALA A 123 8.49 5.56 30.58
N GLU A 124 9.63 5.70 31.25
CA GLU A 124 10.88 6.03 30.59
C GLU A 124 11.22 4.97 29.52
N GLY A 125 11.69 5.41 28.36
CA GLY A 125 11.99 4.52 27.24
C GLY A 125 10.77 4.11 26.39
N PHE A 126 9.53 4.43 26.77
CA PHE A 126 8.38 4.20 25.91
C PHE A 126 8.56 4.94 24.56
N ARG A 127 8.17 4.28 23.48
CA ARG A 127 8.19 4.84 22.11
C ARG A 127 6.86 4.51 21.44
N TRP A 128 6.29 5.50 20.77
CA TRP A 128 5.16 5.26 19.89
C TRP A 128 5.61 4.45 18.66
N PRO A 129 4.75 3.56 18.15
CA PRO A 129 4.96 2.86 16.89
C PRO A 129 5.35 3.81 15.76
N LEU A 130 6.39 3.44 15.01
CA LEU A 130 6.75 4.13 13.78
C LEU A 130 5.63 3.90 12.76
N VAL A 131 5.04 4.97 12.24
CA VAL A 131 4.09 4.86 11.12
C VAL A 131 4.83 5.22 9.82
N ILE A 132 4.86 4.28 8.88
CA ILE A 132 5.51 4.38 7.57
C ILE A 132 4.42 4.65 6.53
N PRO A 133 4.21 5.91 6.12
CA PRO A 133 3.25 6.25 5.08
C PRO A 133 3.79 5.92 3.69
N ILE A 134 2.98 5.23 2.90
CA ILE A 134 3.28 4.80 1.53
C ILE A 134 2.13 5.26 0.64
N VAL A 135 2.46 5.99 -0.42
CA VAL A 135 1.50 6.33 -1.48
C VAL A 135 1.77 5.43 -2.67
N PHE A 136 0.81 4.57 -2.99
CA PHE A 136 0.83 3.74 -4.18
C PHE A 136 0.07 4.45 -5.30
N TYR A 137 0.81 5.00 -6.26
CA TYR A 137 0.29 5.87 -7.30
C TYR A 137 0.16 5.17 -8.66
N THR A 138 -0.99 5.35 -9.30
CA THR A 138 -1.35 4.71 -10.58
C THR A 138 -2.07 5.68 -11.54
N GLY A 139 -1.84 6.99 -11.38
CA GLY A 139 -2.41 7.99 -12.27
C GLY A 139 -1.65 8.06 -13.58
N ALA A 140 -2.30 8.54 -14.65
CA ALA A 140 -1.79 8.41 -16.02
C ALA A 140 -0.51 9.23 -16.31
N ALA A 141 -0.32 10.36 -15.62
CA ALA A 141 0.89 11.17 -15.70
C ALA A 141 1.80 10.85 -14.50
N PRO A 142 3.12 11.06 -14.59
CA PRO A 142 4.01 10.95 -13.44
C PRO A 142 3.55 11.80 -12.26
N TRP A 143 3.83 11.34 -11.05
CA TRP A 143 3.54 12.08 -9.83
C TRP A 143 4.29 13.41 -9.82
N SER A 144 3.54 14.51 -9.76
CA SER A 144 4.09 15.87 -9.75
C SER A 144 3.85 16.61 -8.43
N GLY A 145 3.31 15.93 -7.41
CA GLY A 145 2.97 16.53 -6.12
C GLY A 145 4.13 16.46 -5.11
N PRO A 146 4.09 17.29 -4.05
CA PRO A 146 5.05 17.21 -2.95
C PRO A 146 4.90 15.91 -2.14
N VAL A 147 6.00 15.45 -1.55
CA VAL A 147 6.04 14.23 -0.70
C VAL A 147 6.33 14.52 0.78
N ARG A 148 6.89 15.70 1.08
CA ARG A 148 7.17 16.18 2.44
C ARG A 148 6.10 17.15 2.91
N LEU A 149 5.83 17.16 4.21
CA LEU A 149 4.91 18.13 4.82
C LEU A 149 5.46 19.56 4.74
N ALA A 150 6.77 19.73 4.97
CA ALA A 150 7.42 21.04 4.92
C ALA A 150 7.20 21.75 3.57
N ASP A 151 7.14 21.00 2.47
CA ASP A 151 6.99 21.56 1.12
C ASP A 151 5.60 22.17 0.84
N ILE A 152 4.60 21.90 1.71
CA ILE A 152 3.23 22.43 1.57
C ILE A 152 2.87 23.47 2.65
N LEU A 153 3.73 23.67 3.64
CA LEU A 153 3.51 24.67 4.69
C LEU A 153 4.07 26.02 4.24
N ALA A 154 3.35 27.11 4.54
CA ALA A 154 3.91 28.45 4.40
C ALA A 154 5.18 28.56 5.27
N HIS A 155 6.30 28.95 4.67
CA HIS A 155 7.62 28.99 5.32
C HIS A 155 8.11 27.63 5.86
N GLY A 156 7.57 26.50 5.37
CA GLY A 156 7.93 25.18 5.91
C GLY A 156 9.40 24.81 5.72
N GLY A 157 10.03 25.27 4.63
CA GLY A 157 11.47 25.10 4.40
C GLY A 157 12.33 26.01 5.27
N ASP A 158 11.82 27.18 5.68
CA ASP A 158 12.54 28.12 6.55
C ASP A 158 12.58 27.64 8.01
N PHE A 159 11.63 26.79 8.39
CA PHE A 159 11.43 26.29 9.75
C PHE A 159 11.21 24.77 9.78
N GLU A 160 12.03 24.02 9.04
CA GLU A 160 11.87 22.57 8.89
C GLU A 160 11.92 21.85 10.24
N GLU A 161 12.76 22.31 11.18
CA GLU A 161 12.89 21.74 12.52
C GLU A 161 11.66 21.94 13.41
N LEU A 162 10.86 22.97 13.14
CA LEU A 162 9.59 23.23 13.83
C LEU A 162 8.42 22.49 13.17
N SER A 163 8.59 22.07 11.91
CA SER A 163 7.61 21.28 11.20
C SER A 163 7.63 19.83 11.67
N ALA A 164 6.47 19.18 11.69
CA ALA A 164 6.44 17.75 11.96
C ALA A 164 7.11 17.01 10.80
N ALA A 165 8.23 16.33 11.08
CA ALA A 165 8.93 15.51 10.10
C ALA A 165 7.98 14.43 9.54
N MET A 166 7.58 14.62 8.29
CA MET A 166 6.70 13.72 7.57
C MET A 166 7.07 13.76 6.10
N GLU A 167 7.42 12.58 5.60
CA GLU A 167 7.67 12.28 4.20
C GLU A 167 6.98 10.93 3.96
N PHE A 168 6.26 10.79 2.85
CA PHE A 168 5.74 9.49 2.44
C PHE A 168 6.59 8.85 1.36
N LEU A 169 6.65 7.52 1.39
CA LEU A 169 7.34 6.73 0.39
C LEU A 169 6.42 6.58 -0.82
N LEU A 170 6.84 7.09 -1.96
CA LEU A 170 6.06 7.07 -3.19
C LEU A 170 6.44 5.86 -4.04
N VAL A 171 5.44 5.07 -4.42
CA VAL A 171 5.56 4.07 -5.50
C VAL A 171 4.74 4.56 -6.68
N ASP A 172 5.38 5.27 -7.61
CA ASP A 172 4.80 5.67 -8.89
C ASP A 172 4.94 4.53 -9.89
N VAL A 173 3.84 3.79 -10.10
CA VAL A 173 3.81 2.62 -10.98
C VAL A 173 4.14 2.96 -12.43
N GLY A 174 3.83 4.17 -12.88
CA GLY A 174 4.11 4.60 -14.25
C GLY A 174 5.61 4.85 -14.50
N CYS A 175 6.36 5.14 -13.44
CA CYS A 175 7.79 5.45 -13.49
C CYS A 175 8.70 4.28 -13.12
N LEU A 176 8.15 3.11 -12.74
CA LEU A 176 8.94 1.91 -12.47
C LEU A 176 9.60 1.40 -13.78
N SER A 177 10.89 1.09 -13.72
CA SER A 177 11.60 0.47 -14.84
C SER A 177 11.12 -0.98 -15.06
N ASP A 178 11.34 -1.50 -16.27
CA ASP A 178 10.99 -2.90 -16.56
C ASP A 178 11.78 -3.86 -15.69
N THR A 179 13.04 -3.56 -15.36
CA THR A 179 13.83 -4.38 -14.43
C THR A 179 13.24 -4.41 -13.02
N GLN A 180 12.63 -3.31 -12.57
CA GLN A 180 11.91 -3.25 -11.29
C GLN A 180 10.60 -4.05 -11.32
N VAL A 181 10.03 -4.36 -12.48
CA VAL A 181 8.73 -5.05 -12.59
C VAL A 181 8.85 -6.49 -13.08
N MET A 182 9.94 -6.86 -13.77
CA MET A 182 10.09 -8.15 -14.47
C MET A 182 10.92 -9.20 -13.72
N ALA A 183 11.46 -8.89 -12.54
CA ALA A 183 12.29 -9.85 -11.80
C ALA A 183 11.48 -11.10 -11.37
N PRO A 184 11.90 -12.32 -11.75
CA PRO A 184 11.17 -13.54 -11.43
C PRO A 184 11.24 -13.87 -9.93
N GLY A 185 10.20 -14.53 -9.41
CA GLY A 185 10.17 -15.04 -8.03
C GLY A 185 9.56 -14.11 -6.98
N ASN A 186 9.19 -12.89 -7.33
CA ASN A 186 8.45 -11.98 -6.46
C ASN A 186 7.03 -11.75 -7.00
N PHE A 187 6.03 -12.11 -6.21
CA PHE A 187 4.64 -12.14 -6.68
C PHE A 187 4.01 -10.74 -6.71
N ALA A 188 4.45 -9.83 -5.84
CA ALA A 188 4.04 -8.44 -5.88
C ALA A 188 4.44 -7.74 -7.20
N ARG A 189 5.64 -8.02 -7.73
CA ARG A 189 6.09 -7.48 -9.03
C ARG A 189 5.16 -7.87 -10.17
N ALA A 190 4.70 -9.13 -10.20
CA ALA A 190 3.76 -9.60 -11.21
C ALA A 190 2.37 -8.92 -11.10
N ILE A 191 1.88 -8.67 -9.87
CA ILE A 191 0.63 -7.90 -9.67
C ILE A 191 0.82 -6.43 -10.05
N VAL A 192 1.96 -5.81 -9.71
CA VAL A 192 2.27 -4.43 -10.11
C VAL A 192 2.37 -4.31 -11.63
N ARG A 193 2.92 -5.31 -12.33
CA ARG A 193 2.92 -5.39 -13.80
C ARG A 193 1.50 -5.35 -14.36
N LEU A 194 0.62 -6.17 -13.78
CA LEU A 194 -0.79 -6.21 -14.15
C LEU A 194 -1.47 -4.85 -13.94
N ILE A 195 -1.21 -4.20 -12.80
CA ILE A 195 -1.71 -2.86 -12.47
C ILE A 195 -1.20 -1.80 -13.47
N ARG A 196 0.08 -1.89 -13.85
CA ARG A 196 0.71 -1.00 -14.83
C ARG A 196 0.06 -1.15 -16.20
N ALA A 197 -0.07 -2.38 -16.70
CA ALA A 197 -0.71 -2.69 -17.98
C ALA A 197 -2.16 -2.15 -18.04
N MET A 198 -2.91 -2.27 -16.94
CA MET A 198 -4.28 -1.74 -16.85
C MET A 198 -4.38 -0.21 -16.75
N SER A 199 -3.38 0.45 -16.18
CA SER A 199 -3.45 1.89 -15.85
C SER A 199 -2.85 2.78 -16.94
N PHE A 200 -1.84 2.29 -17.67
CA PHE A 200 -1.04 3.08 -18.61
C PHE A 200 -1.16 2.61 -20.07
N ARG A 201 -1.89 1.51 -20.29
CA ARG A 201 -1.95 0.69 -21.52
C ARG A 201 -0.69 -0.13 -21.73
N ASP A 202 -0.88 -1.43 -21.95
CA ASP A 202 -0.29 -2.12 -23.10
C ASP A 202 -1.11 -3.38 -23.43
N THR A 203 -0.98 -3.84 -24.68
CA THR A 203 -1.83 -4.83 -25.38
C THR A 203 -2.33 -6.01 -24.52
N GLU A 204 -3.44 -6.64 -24.92
CA GLU A 204 -3.92 -7.91 -24.31
C GLU A 204 -2.77 -8.91 -24.03
N ALA A 205 -1.74 -8.94 -24.88
CA ALA A 205 -0.56 -9.79 -24.72
C ALA A 205 0.23 -9.53 -23.42
N GLU A 206 0.47 -8.28 -23.02
CA GLU A 206 1.19 -7.98 -21.77
C GLU A 206 0.35 -8.32 -20.54
N PHE A 207 -0.95 -8.05 -20.63
CA PHE A 207 -1.93 -8.44 -19.64
C PHE A 207 -1.90 -9.97 -19.44
N PHE A 208 -2.02 -10.74 -20.52
CA PHE A 208 -2.02 -12.20 -20.46
C PHE A 208 -0.68 -12.76 -20.01
N ALA A 209 0.44 -12.18 -20.43
CA ALA A 209 1.75 -12.57 -19.91
C ALA A 209 1.86 -12.34 -18.39
N ALA A 210 1.36 -11.20 -17.87
CA ALA A 210 1.30 -10.91 -16.43
C ALA A 210 0.40 -11.89 -15.70
N PHE A 211 -0.77 -12.17 -16.27
CA PHE A 211 -1.72 -13.13 -15.74
C PHE A 211 -1.16 -14.56 -15.72
N ASP A 212 -0.50 -15.01 -16.80
CA ASP A 212 0.12 -16.34 -16.90
C ASP A 212 1.28 -16.50 -15.92
N ALA A 213 2.07 -15.46 -15.66
CA ALA A 213 3.10 -15.49 -14.62
C ALA A 213 2.52 -15.67 -13.20
N LEU A 214 1.27 -15.27 -12.98
CA LEU A 214 0.53 -15.48 -11.74
C LEU A 214 -0.15 -16.87 -11.71
N ARG A 215 -0.44 -17.44 -12.89
CA ARG A 215 -1.15 -18.71 -13.08
C ARG A 215 -0.30 -19.87 -12.55
N GLY A 216 -0.86 -20.62 -11.58
CA GLY A 216 -0.24 -21.82 -11.02
C GLY A 216 0.69 -21.62 -9.81
N ARG A 217 0.88 -20.39 -9.32
CA ARG A 217 1.75 -20.10 -8.15
C ARG A 217 1.04 -19.44 -6.96
N ALA A 218 -0.21 -19.04 -7.15
CA ALA A 218 -1.10 -18.61 -6.09
C ALA A 218 -2.54 -18.89 -6.53
N THR A 219 -3.42 -19.15 -5.57
CA THR A 219 -4.88 -19.19 -5.79
C THR A 219 -5.40 -17.75 -5.93
N ILE A 220 -4.86 -16.99 -6.90
CA ILE A 220 -5.35 -15.66 -7.23
C ILE A 220 -6.05 -15.75 -8.58
N THR A 221 -7.37 -15.66 -8.52
CA THR A 221 -8.21 -15.71 -9.71
C THR A 221 -8.78 -14.32 -9.98
N PHE A 222 -8.60 -13.84 -11.20
CA PHE A 222 -9.22 -12.60 -11.67
C PHE A 222 -10.44 -12.95 -12.52
N ARG A 223 -11.58 -12.27 -12.31
CA ARG A 223 -12.84 -12.53 -13.05
C ARG A 223 -12.69 -12.15 -14.52
N PHE A 224 -13.08 -13.01 -15.46
CA PHE A 224 -13.25 -12.70 -16.89
C PHE A 224 -14.58 -13.25 -17.42
N GLY A 225 -15.57 -12.39 -17.67
CA GLY A 225 -16.81 -12.81 -18.35
C GLY A 225 -17.69 -13.82 -17.59
N PRO A 226 -18.67 -14.46 -18.28
CA PRO A 226 -19.78 -15.16 -17.64
C PRO A 226 -19.56 -16.66 -17.34
N LEU A 227 -18.37 -17.21 -17.50
CA LEU A 227 -18.10 -18.62 -17.12
C LEU A 227 -16.87 -18.77 -16.22
N ASP A 228 -17.15 -19.51 -15.14
CA ASP A 228 -16.34 -20.20 -14.15
C ASP A 228 -15.83 -19.47 -12.89
N TYR A 229 -16.24 -20.09 -11.77
CA TYR A 229 -16.13 -19.70 -10.38
C TYR A 229 -14.79 -20.12 -9.78
N VAL A 230 -14.17 -19.27 -8.94
CA VAL A 230 -13.10 -19.72 -8.03
C VAL A 230 -13.23 -19.04 -6.65
N ARG A 231 -12.97 -19.84 -5.62
CA ARG A 231 -13.13 -19.56 -4.19
C ARG A 231 -11.76 -19.48 -3.52
N PHE A 232 -11.61 -18.59 -2.54
CA PHE A 232 -10.40 -18.49 -1.72
C PHE A 232 -10.35 -19.69 -0.76
N GLY A 233 -9.30 -20.52 -0.87
CA GLY A 233 -8.90 -21.39 0.23
C GLY A 233 -8.32 -20.51 1.34
N ARG A 234 -8.85 -20.63 2.56
CA ARG A 234 -8.05 -20.31 3.75
C ARG A 234 -7.01 -21.41 3.81
N ASP A 235 -5.76 -21.08 3.52
CA ASP A 235 -4.65 -21.92 3.97
C ASP A 235 -4.11 -21.29 5.26
N ASP A 236 -4.00 -22.15 6.28
CA ASP A 236 -3.63 -21.88 7.66
C ASP A 236 -2.26 -21.22 7.85
#